data_AF-A0AAE0QPW0-F1
#
_entry.id   AF-A0AAE0QPW0-F1
#
_cell.length_a   1.000
_cell.length_b   1.000
_cell.length_c   1.000
_cell.angle_alpha   90.00
_cell.angle_beta   90.00
_cell.angle_gamma   90.00
#
_symmetry.space_group_name_H-M   'P 1'
#
loop_
_entity.id
_entity.type
_entity.pdbx_description
1 polymer ?
#
loop_
_entity_poly.entity_id
_entity_poly.type
_entity_poly.pdbx_seq_one_letter_code
_entity_poly.pdbx_strand_id
1 'polypeptide(L)'
;MLCLTMADVRKTLCRVNPQKAAGPDNIPGRVLRECAEQLADVFTDIFNISLSSTVVPMCLKTTTIIPVPKKSPVSCLNDYHPVALTPIIMKCFERLVMRQIKYLLPPSLDPMQFAYHPNRFTDNAFSTTLHLSLTHLDNKDTYVRMLFIYLSSAFNMIISQHLTEKLSLLGLNTSLCNWILDFLTGRPQSVRNGNSTSSTTTLNTGAPQGCVLSPLLFTLLTHDCASMHSSNHIIKFADDTTVVGLISKNNESAYREESDDSPLNINGSNVEIIKSTKFLGVHLAEDLTWSLNTSSITKKAQQCLYFLQSLRKAHLPPLILTTFYRGTIESILSSCITAWFGNCTVSDRKTLQLITSSTTSLLASTKESYTTPETLTPPRLFIQYHSPQWRHAGKCMHYHGSLGLSPYRAGVPRRDTSLVN
;
A
#
# COMPACT_ATOMS: atom_id res chain seq x y z
N MET A 1 -22.10 5.53 -23.52
CA MET A 1 -21.41 6.77 -23.14
C MET A 1 -21.57 6.95 -21.64
N LEU A 2 -20.49 7.23 -20.91
CA LEU A 2 -20.54 7.37 -19.45
C LEU A 2 -21.22 8.70 -19.10
N CYS A 3 -22.28 8.63 -18.29
CA CYS A 3 -23.06 9.80 -17.87
C CYS A 3 -23.24 9.75 -16.35
N LEU A 4 -22.99 10.86 -15.68
CA LEU A 4 -23.14 11.05 -14.25
C LEU A 4 -24.48 11.69 -13.96
N THR A 5 -25.14 11.24 -12.90
CA THR A 5 -26.43 11.77 -12.47
C THR A 5 -26.25 12.85 -11.40
N MET A 6 -27.17 13.82 -11.37
CA MET A 6 -27.22 14.84 -10.31
C MET A 6 -27.25 14.20 -8.91
N ALA A 7 -28.00 13.12 -8.75
CA ALA A 7 -28.10 12.39 -7.47
C ALA A 7 -26.74 11.84 -7.00
N ASP A 8 -25.93 11.29 -7.91
CA ASP A 8 -24.61 10.78 -7.60
C ASP A 8 -23.60 11.89 -7.27
N VAL A 9 -23.63 12.98 -8.04
CA VAL A 9 -22.79 14.17 -7.79
C VAL A 9 -23.14 14.77 -6.44
N ARG A 10 -24.42 15.03 -6.17
CA ARG A 10 -24.91 15.52 -4.88
C ARG A 10 -24.48 14.64 -3.71
N LYS A 11 -24.70 13.32 -3.82
CA LYS A 11 -24.29 12.35 -2.79
C LYS A 11 -22.79 12.39 -2.53
N THR A 12 -21.99 12.64 -3.56
CA THR A 12 -20.53 12.77 -3.45
C THR A 12 -20.13 14.06 -2.74
N LEU A 13 -20.75 15.18 -3.09
CA LEU A 13 -20.54 16.48 -2.44
C LEU A 13 -20.93 16.45 -0.95
N CYS A 14 -22.09 15.87 -0.60
CA CYS A 14 -22.53 15.75 0.80
C CYS A 14 -21.57 14.94 1.69
N ARG A 15 -20.74 14.07 1.09
CA ARG A 15 -19.76 13.21 1.77
C ARG A 15 -18.36 13.81 1.84
N VAL A 16 -18.15 15.01 1.31
CA VAL A 16 -16.87 15.70 1.41
C VAL A 16 -16.51 15.92 2.88
N ASN A 17 -15.26 15.63 3.26
CA ASN A 17 -14.78 15.97 4.59
C ASN A 17 -14.57 17.49 4.66
N PRO A 18 -15.31 18.23 5.51
CA PRO A 18 -15.24 19.69 5.57
C PRO A 18 -13.89 20.21 6.08
N GLN A 19 -13.11 19.38 6.79
CA GLN A 19 -11.80 19.73 7.36
C GLN A 19 -10.63 19.40 6.43
N LYS A 20 -10.91 18.95 5.20
CA LYS A 20 -9.86 18.61 4.25
C LYS A 20 -9.21 19.89 3.71
N ALA A 21 -7.88 19.91 3.67
CA ALA A 21 -7.12 21.01 3.08
C ALA A 21 -7.54 21.26 1.62
N ALA A 22 -7.73 22.53 1.28
CA ALA A 22 -8.10 22.98 -0.06
C ALA A 22 -6.97 22.78 -1.06
N GLY A 23 -7.34 22.70 -2.34
CA GLY A 23 -6.39 22.68 -3.44
C GLY A 23 -5.96 24.10 -3.85
N PRO A 24 -5.36 24.24 -5.05
CA PRO A 24 -4.94 25.53 -5.61
C PRO A 24 -6.10 26.51 -5.84
N ASP A 25 -7.33 25.99 -5.94
CA ASP A 25 -8.57 26.78 -6.04
C ASP A 25 -8.96 27.48 -4.73
N ASN A 26 -8.33 27.10 -3.61
CA ASN A 26 -8.63 27.57 -2.26
C ASN A 26 -10.10 27.39 -1.84
N ILE A 27 -10.84 26.47 -2.48
CA ILE A 27 -12.23 26.18 -2.13
C ILE A 27 -12.24 25.17 -0.97
N PRO A 28 -12.75 25.53 0.23
CA PRO A 28 -12.80 24.62 1.36
C PRO A 28 -13.83 23.50 1.12
N GLY A 29 -13.55 22.31 1.65
CA GLY A 29 -14.47 21.18 1.53
C GLY A 29 -15.84 21.43 2.18
N ARG A 30 -15.89 22.34 3.17
CA ARG A 30 -17.13 22.80 3.80
C ARG A 30 -18.10 23.41 2.78
N VAL A 31 -17.62 24.28 1.90
CA VAL A 31 -18.46 24.97 0.90
C VAL A 31 -19.10 23.95 -0.03
N LEU A 32 -18.32 23.00 -0.54
CA LEU A 32 -18.83 21.94 -1.42
C LEU A 32 -19.88 21.07 -0.73
N ARG A 33 -19.74 20.82 0.58
CA ARG A 33 -20.67 20.00 1.36
C ARG A 33 -21.97 20.73 1.70
N GLU A 34 -21.86 21.95 2.21
CA GLU A 34 -23.01 22.74 2.68
C GLU A 34 -23.84 23.27 1.51
N CYS A 35 -23.20 23.59 0.38
CA CYS A 35 -23.87 24.02 -0.85
C CYS A 35 -24.12 22.87 -1.85
N ALA A 36 -24.10 21.61 -1.39
CA ALA A 36 -24.18 20.45 -2.27
C ALA A 36 -25.46 20.41 -3.11
N GLU A 37 -26.60 20.85 -2.58
CA GLU A 37 -27.88 20.89 -3.31
C GLU A 37 -27.83 21.86 -4.49
N GLN A 38 -27.25 23.05 -4.27
CA GLN A 38 -27.16 24.11 -5.28
C GLN A 38 -26.08 23.82 -6.33
N LEU A 39 -24.98 23.19 -5.91
CA LEU A 39 -23.82 22.93 -6.75
C LEU A 39 -23.95 21.64 -7.58
N ALA A 40 -24.82 20.70 -7.17
CA ALA A 40 -24.89 19.37 -7.77
C ALA A 40 -25.22 19.42 -9.27
N ASP A 41 -26.20 20.23 -9.67
CA ASP A 41 -26.63 20.31 -11.06
C ASP A 41 -25.53 20.89 -11.95
N VAL A 42 -24.97 22.03 -11.54
CA VAL A 42 -23.86 22.71 -12.23
C VAL A 42 -22.65 21.79 -12.42
N PHE A 43 -22.22 21.08 -11.38
CA PHE A 43 -21.09 20.16 -11.52
C PHE A 43 -21.44 18.89 -12.29
N THR A 44 -22.71 18.48 -12.33
CA THR A 44 -23.15 17.38 -13.19
C THR A 44 -22.93 17.73 -14.65
N ASP A 45 -23.35 18.93 -15.07
CA ASP A 45 -23.12 19.42 -16.42
C ASP A 45 -21.64 19.53 -16.74
N ILE A 46 -20.84 20.16 -15.86
CA ILE A 46 -19.39 20.30 -16.06
C ILE A 46 -18.72 18.93 -16.21
N PHE A 47 -19.05 17.96 -15.35
CA PHE A 47 -18.44 16.64 -15.40
C PHE A 47 -18.86 15.87 -16.66
N ASN A 48 -20.14 15.92 -17.04
CA ASN A 48 -20.62 15.25 -18.24
C ASN A 48 -20.07 15.88 -19.52
N ILE A 49 -19.96 17.21 -19.58
CA ILE A 49 -19.27 17.90 -20.68
C ILE A 49 -17.81 17.45 -20.75
N SER A 50 -17.09 17.42 -19.61
CA SER A 50 -15.71 16.94 -19.54
C SER A 50 -15.57 15.50 -20.05
N LEU A 51 -16.46 14.59 -19.64
CA LEU A 51 -16.44 13.19 -20.09
C LEU A 51 -16.78 13.05 -21.57
N SER A 52 -17.75 13.82 -22.07
CA SER A 52 -18.19 13.77 -23.47
C SER A 52 -17.12 14.29 -24.44
N SER A 53 -16.45 15.38 -24.04
CA SER A 53 -15.36 16.01 -24.78
C SER A 53 -14.00 15.33 -24.56
N THR A 54 -13.90 14.41 -23.59
CA THR A 54 -12.67 13.73 -23.19
C THR A 54 -11.57 14.66 -22.66
N VAL A 55 -11.95 15.84 -22.15
CA VAL A 55 -11.04 16.88 -21.66
C VAL A 55 -11.34 17.20 -20.21
N VAL A 56 -10.32 17.17 -19.34
CA VAL A 56 -10.40 17.60 -17.95
C VAL A 56 -10.12 19.10 -17.86
N PRO A 57 -11.01 19.90 -17.23
CA PRO A 57 -10.79 21.33 -17.05
C PRO A 57 -9.45 21.63 -16.38
N MET A 58 -8.70 22.59 -16.91
CA MET A 58 -7.33 22.86 -16.46
C MET A 58 -7.25 23.21 -14.97
N CYS A 59 -8.20 24.00 -14.46
CA CYS A 59 -8.28 24.35 -13.05
C CYS A 59 -8.41 23.13 -12.13
N LEU A 60 -8.96 22.02 -12.63
CA LEU A 60 -9.09 20.76 -11.89
C LEU A 60 -7.83 19.89 -11.93
N LYS A 61 -6.94 20.10 -12.91
CA LYS A 61 -5.65 19.40 -13.04
C LYS A 61 -4.52 20.06 -12.22
N THR A 62 -4.65 21.33 -11.88
CA THR A 62 -3.62 22.07 -11.13
C THR A 62 -3.38 21.45 -9.75
N THR A 63 -2.10 21.31 -9.37
CA THR A 63 -1.68 20.67 -8.12
C THR A 63 -0.68 21.54 -7.37
N THR A 64 -0.82 21.64 -6.05
CA THR A 64 0.22 22.18 -5.16
C THR A 64 0.84 21.06 -4.35
N ILE A 65 2.17 20.93 -4.40
CA ILE A 65 2.94 19.94 -3.64
C ILE A 65 3.39 20.57 -2.33
N ILE A 66 3.02 19.92 -1.23
CA ILE A 66 3.47 20.26 0.12
C ILE A 66 4.50 19.21 0.56
N PRO A 67 5.78 19.58 0.72
CA PRO A 67 6.79 18.66 1.23
C PRO A 67 6.62 18.47 2.74
N VAL A 68 6.36 17.24 3.18
CA VAL A 68 6.19 16.87 4.59
C VAL A 68 7.37 16.00 5.03
N PRO A 69 8.09 16.32 6.12
CA PRO A 69 9.20 15.50 6.61
C PRO A 69 8.78 14.04 6.95
N LYS A 70 9.52 13.05 6.43
CA LYS A 70 9.40 11.61 6.77
C LYS A 70 9.99 11.30 8.14
N LYS A 71 11.10 11.95 8.46
CA LYS A 71 11.88 11.77 9.69
C LYS A 71 12.47 13.11 10.12
N SER A 72 12.89 13.18 11.39
CA SER A 72 13.57 14.33 11.96
C SER A 72 14.88 13.88 12.61
N PRO A 73 16.03 14.53 12.33
CA PRO A 73 16.22 15.63 11.37
C PRO A 73 16.17 15.16 9.91
N VAL A 74 15.85 16.09 9.00
CA VAL A 74 15.88 15.87 7.54
C VAL A 74 17.31 16.08 7.04
N SER A 75 17.89 15.10 6.33
CA SER A 75 19.24 15.23 5.77
C SER A 75 19.25 15.38 4.24
N CYS A 76 18.24 14.89 3.54
CA CYS A 76 18.15 14.99 2.08
C CYS A 76 16.71 15.14 1.56
N LEU A 77 16.54 15.48 0.27
CA LEU A 77 15.22 15.67 -0.34
C LEU A 77 14.35 14.39 -0.29
N ASN A 78 14.97 13.21 -0.33
CA ASN A 78 14.27 11.92 -0.23
C ASN A 78 13.62 11.70 1.15
N ASP A 79 14.01 12.48 2.15
CA ASP A 79 13.41 12.47 3.48
C ASP A 79 12.11 13.29 3.55
N TYR A 80 11.63 13.84 2.43
CA TYR A 80 10.29 14.42 2.34
C TYR A 80 9.31 13.45 1.66
N HIS A 81 8.06 13.46 2.14
CA HIS A 81 6.89 12.97 1.42
C HIS A 81 6.25 14.15 0.68
N PRO A 82 6.18 14.12 -0.67
CA PRO A 82 5.46 15.13 -1.42
C PRO A 82 3.95 14.84 -1.36
N VAL A 83 3.19 15.69 -0.66
CA VAL A 83 1.72 15.58 -0.60
C VAL A 83 1.10 16.45 -1.70
N ALA A 84 0.36 15.83 -2.63
CA ALA A 84 -0.34 16.57 -3.68
C ALA A 84 -1.71 17.08 -3.20
N LEU A 85 -1.84 18.40 -3.14
CA LEU A 85 -3.12 19.09 -2.97
C LEU A 85 -3.73 19.36 -4.35
N THR A 86 -4.74 18.56 -4.70
CA THR A 86 -5.62 18.79 -5.84
C THR A 86 -6.96 19.36 -5.38
N PRO A 87 -7.69 20.09 -6.25
CA PRO A 87 -9.03 20.60 -5.96
C PRO A 87 -9.94 19.53 -5.38
N ILE A 88 -10.67 19.84 -4.32
CA ILE A 88 -11.54 18.87 -3.64
C ILE A 88 -12.64 18.40 -4.59
N ILE A 89 -13.11 19.29 -5.48
CA ILE A 89 -14.08 18.96 -6.50
C ILE A 89 -13.52 17.97 -7.55
N MET A 90 -12.23 18.06 -7.91
CA MET A 90 -11.59 17.05 -8.77
C MET A 90 -11.59 15.69 -8.07
N LYS A 91 -11.30 15.65 -6.78
CA LYS A 91 -11.38 14.40 -6.00
C LYS A 91 -12.79 13.82 -5.97
N CYS A 92 -13.84 14.65 -6.06
CA CYS A 92 -15.22 14.18 -6.21
C CYS A 92 -15.45 13.58 -7.59
N PHE A 93 -14.97 14.25 -8.64
CA PHE A 93 -15.06 13.75 -10.01
C PHE A 93 -14.33 12.42 -10.20
N GLU A 94 -13.09 12.31 -9.69
CA GLU A 94 -12.31 11.08 -9.68
C GLU A 94 -13.06 9.91 -9.00
N ARG A 95 -13.78 10.16 -7.88
CA ARG A 95 -14.56 9.11 -7.20
C ARG A 95 -15.70 8.59 -8.07
N LEU A 96 -16.37 9.48 -8.78
CA LEU A 96 -17.48 9.14 -9.67
C LEU A 96 -16.96 8.31 -10.85
N VAL A 97 -15.88 8.76 -11.49
CA VAL A 97 -15.23 8.03 -12.59
C VAL A 97 -14.68 6.68 -12.12
N MET A 98 -14.01 6.64 -10.97
CA MET A 98 -13.51 5.40 -10.36
C MET A 98 -14.61 4.38 -10.14
N ARG A 99 -15.80 4.81 -9.68
CA ARG A 99 -16.95 3.91 -9.47
C ARG A 99 -17.41 3.29 -10.78
N GLN A 100 -17.43 4.07 -11.87
CA GLN A 100 -17.82 3.57 -13.19
C GLN A 100 -16.78 2.60 -13.75
N ILE A 101 -15.48 2.91 -13.65
CA ILE A 101 -14.42 1.98 -14.06
C ILE A 101 -14.55 0.65 -13.32
N LYS A 102 -14.73 0.69 -11.99
CA LYS A 102 -14.90 -0.53 -11.19
C LYS A 102 -16.15 -1.32 -11.55
N TYR A 103 -17.21 -0.67 -12.03
CA TYR A 103 -18.42 -1.36 -12.50
C TYR A 103 -18.21 -2.08 -13.83
N LEU A 104 -17.38 -1.53 -14.71
CA LEU A 104 -17.06 -2.13 -16.02
C LEU A 104 -16.08 -3.30 -15.92
N LEU A 105 -15.23 -3.32 -14.89
CA LEU A 105 -14.21 -4.34 -14.72
C LEU A 105 -14.75 -5.59 -14.01
N PRO A 106 -14.24 -6.79 -14.34
CA PRO A 106 -14.65 -8.01 -13.67
C PRO A 106 -14.18 -8.00 -12.19
N PRO A 107 -15.01 -8.47 -11.25
CA PRO A 107 -14.64 -8.51 -9.83
C PRO A 107 -13.50 -9.51 -9.53
N SER A 108 -13.21 -10.42 -10.45
CA SER A 108 -12.11 -11.39 -10.38
C SER A 108 -10.79 -10.87 -10.96
N LEU A 109 -10.73 -9.63 -11.44
CA LEU A 109 -9.50 -9.05 -11.98
C LEU A 109 -8.40 -9.07 -10.92
N ASP A 110 -7.24 -9.63 -11.28
CA ASP A 110 -6.02 -9.63 -10.47
C ASP A 110 -6.25 -10.14 -9.02
N PRO A 111 -6.53 -11.45 -8.84
CA PRO A 111 -6.87 -12.00 -7.53
C PRO A 111 -5.72 -11.91 -6.52
N MET A 112 -4.47 -11.80 -6.99
CA MET A 112 -3.28 -11.68 -6.14
C MET A 112 -2.85 -10.23 -5.86
N GLN A 113 -3.63 -9.23 -6.28
CA GLN A 113 -3.50 -7.85 -5.83
C GLN A 113 -4.34 -7.60 -4.57
N PHE A 114 -3.68 -7.38 -3.45
CA PHE A 114 -4.35 -7.19 -2.17
C PHE A 114 -4.57 -5.71 -1.83
N ALA A 115 -3.69 -4.81 -2.27
CA ALA A 115 -3.89 -3.39 -1.98
C ALA A 115 -5.03 -2.79 -2.81
N TYR A 116 -5.67 -1.77 -2.26
CA TYR A 116 -6.72 -0.98 -2.93
C TYR A 116 -7.97 -1.75 -3.36
N HIS A 117 -8.08 -3.02 -2.97
CA HIS A 117 -9.27 -3.84 -3.11
C HIS A 117 -10.10 -3.82 -1.81
N PRO A 118 -11.44 -3.72 -1.90
CA PRO A 118 -12.31 -3.88 -0.74
C PRO A 118 -12.08 -5.23 -0.06
N ASN A 119 -12.07 -5.26 1.26
CA ASN A 119 -11.96 -6.47 2.09
C ASN A 119 -10.68 -7.29 1.85
N ARG A 120 -9.61 -6.68 1.35
CA ARG A 120 -8.27 -7.27 1.30
C ARG A 120 -7.34 -6.43 2.17
N PHE A 121 -6.65 -7.09 3.09
CA PHE A 121 -5.77 -6.46 4.07
C PHE A 121 -4.36 -7.01 3.95
N THR A 122 -3.43 -6.30 4.58
CA THR A 122 -2.03 -6.68 4.73
C THR A 122 -1.89 -8.12 5.26
N ASP A 123 -2.71 -8.47 6.26
CA ASP A 123 -2.75 -9.81 6.87
C ASP A 123 -3.15 -10.90 5.87
N ASN A 124 -4.06 -10.61 4.92
CA ASN A 124 -4.45 -11.58 3.90
C ASN A 124 -3.31 -11.84 2.92
N ALA A 125 -2.62 -10.79 2.47
CA ALA A 125 -1.48 -10.91 1.57
C ALA A 125 -0.36 -11.70 2.24
N PHE A 126 0.00 -11.35 3.48
CA PHE A 126 1.02 -12.05 4.25
C PHE A 126 0.67 -13.52 4.49
N SER A 127 -0.56 -13.80 4.94
CA SER A 127 -1.02 -15.17 5.20
C SER A 127 -1.06 -16.01 3.92
N THR A 128 -1.45 -15.41 2.78
CA THR A 128 -1.44 -16.08 1.48
C THR A 128 -0.01 -16.42 1.07
N THR A 129 0.91 -15.47 1.12
CA THR A 129 2.35 -15.69 0.84
C THR A 129 2.91 -16.81 1.70
N LEU A 130 2.65 -16.78 3.01
CA LEU A 130 3.13 -17.81 3.94
C LEU A 130 2.50 -19.18 3.63
N HIS A 131 1.20 -19.23 3.38
CA HIS A 131 0.49 -20.48 3.06
C HIS A 131 1.03 -21.13 1.78
N LEU A 132 1.22 -20.36 0.71
CA LEU A 132 1.79 -20.86 -0.55
C LEU A 132 3.21 -21.43 -0.33
N SER A 133 4.00 -20.73 0.48
CA SER A 133 5.36 -21.16 0.81
C SER A 133 5.37 -22.46 1.61
N LEU A 134 4.54 -22.57 2.64
CA LEU A 134 4.42 -23.80 3.43
C LEU A 134 3.94 -24.97 2.57
N THR A 135 2.96 -24.74 1.69
CA THR A 135 2.44 -25.75 0.76
C THR A 135 3.54 -26.27 -0.17
N HIS A 136 4.44 -25.40 -0.63
CA HIS A 136 5.61 -25.82 -1.42
C HIS A 136 6.60 -26.66 -0.60
N LEU A 137 6.80 -26.33 0.69
CA LEU A 137 7.72 -27.03 1.59
C LEU A 137 7.21 -28.39 2.06
N ASP A 138 5.91 -28.69 1.95
CA ASP A 138 5.35 -30.00 2.30
C ASP A 138 5.84 -31.13 1.37
N ASN A 139 6.22 -30.81 0.14
CA ASN A 139 6.67 -31.79 -0.87
C ASN A 139 8.15 -32.16 -0.71
N LYS A 140 8.54 -33.45 -0.75
CA LYS A 140 9.97 -33.85 -0.62
C LYS A 140 10.87 -33.21 -1.68
N ASP A 141 12.13 -32.95 -1.28
CA ASP A 141 13.19 -32.39 -2.15
C ASP A 141 12.80 -31.06 -2.82
N THR A 142 12.09 -30.22 -2.07
CA THR A 142 11.74 -28.86 -2.46
C THR A 142 12.31 -27.83 -1.51
N TYR A 143 12.41 -26.61 -2.00
CA TYR A 143 12.61 -25.42 -1.19
C TYR A 143 11.91 -24.23 -1.86
N VAL A 144 11.77 -23.12 -1.14
CA VAL A 144 11.06 -21.93 -1.62
C VAL A 144 12.05 -20.79 -1.84
N ARG A 145 11.91 -20.10 -2.97
CA ARG A 145 12.54 -18.79 -3.18
C ARG A 145 11.50 -17.70 -3.16
N MET A 146 11.80 -16.60 -2.47
CA MET A 146 11.02 -15.38 -2.60
C MET A 146 11.87 -14.24 -3.15
N LEU A 147 11.32 -13.55 -4.15
CA LEU A 147 11.87 -12.30 -4.67
C LEU A 147 10.99 -11.15 -4.21
N PHE A 148 11.56 -10.21 -3.46
CA PHE A 148 10.87 -8.99 -3.04
C PHE A 148 11.27 -7.84 -3.97
N ILE A 149 10.31 -7.37 -4.76
CA ILE A 149 10.46 -6.28 -5.71
C ILE A 149 9.77 -5.05 -5.13
N TYR A 150 10.55 -3.98 -4.96
CA TYR A 150 10.03 -2.69 -4.53
C TYR A 150 10.06 -1.69 -5.68
N LEU A 151 8.89 -1.30 -6.18
CA LEU A 151 8.79 -0.30 -7.24
C LEU A 151 8.95 1.11 -6.65
N SER A 152 10.19 1.61 -6.64
CA SER A 152 10.48 2.94 -6.12
C SER A 152 9.62 4.00 -6.81
N SER A 153 8.81 4.72 -6.03
CA SER A 153 7.98 5.80 -6.55
C SER A 153 7.00 5.35 -7.66
N ALA A 154 6.42 4.16 -7.51
CA ALA A 154 5.50 3.51 -8.45
C ALA A 154 4.45 4.42 -9.11
N PHE A 155 3.80 5.31 -8.34
CA PHE A 155 2.80 6.24 -8.89
C PHE A 155 3.38 7.27 -9.86
N ASN A 156 4.64 7.65 -9.72
CA ASN A 156 5.31 8.56 -10.67
C ASN A 156 5.75 7.84 -11.95
N MET A 157 5.79 6.50 -11.94
CA MET A 157 6.20 5.67 -13.08
C MET A 157 5.05 5.33 -14.02
N ILE A 158 3.82 5.75 -13.74
CA ILE A 158 2.68 5.50 -14.63
C ILE A 158 2.93 6.23 -15.96
N ILE A 159 3.21 5.47 -17.01
CA ILE A 159 3.29 5.96 -18.38
C ILE A 159 1.89 5.92 -18.97
N SER A 160 1.30 7.10 -19.18
CA SER A 160 -0.11 7.26 -19.55
C SER A 160 -0.48 6.51 -20.84
N GLN A 161 0.41 6.44 -21.81
CA GLN A 161 0.17 5.77 -23.09
C GLN A 161 0.00 4.24 -22.92
N HIS A 162 0.94 3.58 -22.24
CA HIS A 162 0.85 2.14 -21.95
C HIS A 162 -0.36 1.80 -21.07
N LEU A 163 -0.69 2.65 -20.10
CA LEU A 163 -1.89 2.47 -19.31
C LEU A 163 -3.15 2.51 -20.19
N THR A 164 -3.24 3.48 -21.10
CA THR A 164 -4.40 3.65 -21.99
C THR A 164 -4.60 2.43 -22.90
N GLU A 165 -3.51 1.87 -23.44
CA GLU A 165 -3.53 0.62 -24.21
C GLU A 165 -4.08 -0.55 -23.38
N LYS A 166 -3.57 -0.74 -22.15
CA LYS A 166 -4.06 -1.79 -21.23
C LYS A 166 -5.54 -1.60 -20.85
N LEU A 167 -5.97 -0.36 -20.61
CA LEU A 167 -7.38 -0.07 -20.30
C LEU A 167 -8.29 -0.41 -21.48
N SER A 168 -7.85 -0.15 -22.71
CA SER A 168 -8.59 -0.53 -23.91
C SER A 168 -8.72 -2.05 -24.03
N LEU A 169 -7.65 -2.81 -23.73
CA LEU A 169 -7.68 -4.27 -23.72
C LEU A 169 -8.61 -4.84 -22.64
N LEU A 170 -8.74 -4.15 -21.50
CA LEU A 170 -9.70 -4.48 -20.44
C LEU A 170 -11.15 -4.11 -20.77
N GLY A 171 -11.42 -3.59 -21.97
CA GLY A 171 -12.77 -3.29 -22.44
C GLY A 171 -13.31 -1.91 -22.04
N LEU A 172 -12.46 -1.00 -21.54
CA LEU A 172 -12.90 0.39 -21.35
C LEU A 172 -13.07 1.08 -22.71
N ASN A 173 -14.10 1.91 -22.83
CA ASN A 173 -14.37 2.63 -24.07
C ASN A 173 -13.30 3.69 -24.34
N THR A 174 -13.04 3.94 -25.63
CA THR A 174 -12.03 4.89 -26.09
C THR A 174 -12.18 6.29 -25.47
N SER A 175 -13.41 6.79 -25.31
CA SER A 175 -13.65 8.11 -24.70
C SER A 175 -13.16 8.19 -23.25
N LEU A 176 -13.37 7.14 -22.44
CA LEU A 176 -12.90 7.12 -21.06
C LEU A 176 -11.38 6.96 -20.99
N CYS A 177 -10.82 6.13 -21.86
CA CYS A 177 -9.37 5.99 -22.04
C CYS A 177 -8.73 7.35 -22.37
N ASN A 178 -9.30 8.10 -23.32
CA ASN A 178 -8.83 9.45 -23.68
C ASN A 178 -8.99 10.46 -22.53
N TRP A 179 -10.09 10.39 -21.79
CA TRP A 179 -10.27 11.24 -20.60
C TRP A 179 -9.23 10.93 -19.52
N ILE A 180 -8.88 9.66 -19.29
CA ILE A 180 -7.82 9.26 -18.36
C ILE A 180 -6.44 9.73 -18.87
N LEU A 181 -6.19 9.65 -20.18
CA LEU A 181 -4.98 10.20 -20.80
C LEU A 181 -4.87 11.71 -20.58
N ASP A 182 -5.94 12.48 -20.81
CA ASP A 182 -5.96 13.92 -20.55
C ASP A 182 -5.82 14.23 -19.05
N PHE A 183 -6.45 13.44 -18.17
CA PHE A 183 -6.29 13.53 -16.72
C PHE A 183 -4.83 13.33 -16.30
N LEU A 184 -4.09 12.45 -16.99
CA LEU A 184 -2.71 12.13 -16.64
C LEU A 184 -1.65 13.03 -17.28
N THR A 185 -2.03 13.86 -18.26
CA THR A 185 -1.11 14.69 -19.04
C THR A 185 -1.40 16.19 -18.88
N GLY A 186 -0.41 17.03 -19.18
CA GLY A 186 -0.57 18.48 -19.17
C GLY A 186 -0.98 19.03 -17.80
N ARG A 187 -0.47 18.44 -16.70
CA ARG A 187 -0.87 18.83 -15.34
C ARG A 187 0.06 19.91 -14.78
N PRO A 188 -0.44 21.13 -14.50
CA PRO A 188 0.36 22.16 -13.86
C PRO A 188 0.60 21.81 -12.38
N GLN A 189 1.85 21.92 -11.94
CA GLN A 189 2.27 21.65 -10.56
C GLN A 189 3.21 22.73 -10.04
N SER A 190 3.04 23.16 -8.79
CA SER A 190 3.98 24.00 -8.05
C SER A 190 4.26 23.43 -6.67
N VAL A 191 5.43 23.71 -6.11
CA VAL A 191 5.81 23.31 -4.74
C VAL A 191 5.63 24.52 -3.82
N ARG A 192 4.96 24.32 -2.68
CA ARG A 192 4.80 25.35 -1.65
C ARG A 192 5.47 24.91 -0.34
N ASN A 193 6.35 25.75 0.17
CA ASN A 193 7.00 25.58 1.47
C ASN A 193 6.82 26.85 2.31
N GLY A 194 6.02 26.77 3.38
CA GLY A 194 5.57 27.94 4.12
C GLY A 194 4.86 28.94 3.22
N ASN A 195 5.36 30.17 3.19
CA ASN A 195 4.79 31.27 2.38
C ASN A 195 5.38 31.34 0.95
N SER A 196 6.40 30.53 0.65
CA SER A 196 7.06 30.53 -0.65
C SER A 196 6.45 29.48 -1.57
N THR A 197 6.14 29.87 -2.81
CA THR A 197 5.66 28.97 -3.87
C THR A 197 6.60 29.03 -5.05
N SER A 198 6.97 27.89 -5.61
CA SER A 198 7.84 27.80 -6.79
C SER A 198 7.15 28.29 -8.06
N SER A 199 7.91 28.42 -9.14
CA SER A 199 7.35 28.45 -10.49
C SER A 199 6.55 27.17 -10.77
N THR A 200 5.62 27.27 -11.72
CA THR A 200 4.79 26.14 -12.16
C THR A 200 5.54 25.31 -13.20
N THR A 201 5.54 24.00 -13.02
CA THR A 201 6.04 23.01 -13.99
C THR A 201 4.90 22.13 -14.46
N THR A 202 4.92 21.71 -15.73
CA THR A 202 3.90 20.82 -16.29
C THR A 202 4.38 19.38 -16.27
N LEU A 203 3.56 18.46 -15.73
CA LEU A 203 3.84 17.03 -15.68
C LEU A 203 3.00 16.26 -16.71
N ASN A 204 3.65 15.32 -17.39
CA ASN A 204 3.04 14.44 -18.39
C ASN A 204 3.10 12.95 -18.02
N THR A 205 3.76 12.61 -16.91
CA THR A 205 3.94 11.24 -16.42
C THR A 205 3.53 11.11 -14.97
N GLY A 206 3.21 9.88 -14.57
CA GLY A 206 2.78 9.54 -13.22
C GLY A 206 1.34 9.94 -12.93
N ALA A 207 0.87 9.63 -11.72
CA ALA A 207 -0.36 10.16 -11.16
C ALA A 207 -0.05 10.82 -9.79
N PRO A 208 -0.64 11.98 -9.46
CA PRO A 208 -0.26 12.70 -8.24
C PRO A 208 -0.47 11.87 -6.97
N GLN A 209 0.46 11.98 -6.02
CA GLN A 209 0.35 11.30 -4.73
C GLN A 209 -0.75 11.93 -3.87
N GLY A 210 -1.86 11.20 -3.67
CA GLY A 210 -3.05 11.69 -2.96
C GLY A 210 -4.25 12.00 -3.86
N CYS A 211 -4.12 11.75 -5.17
CA CYS A 211 -5.26 11.60 -6.07
C CYS A 211 -6.05 10.34 -5.75
N VAL A 212 -7.35 10.37 -6.01
CA VAL A 212 -8.27 9.27 -5.72
C VAL A 212 -8.15 8.17 -6.75
N LEU A 213 -7.89 8.52 -8.02
CA LEU A 213 -7.87 7.57 -9.12
C LEU A 213 -6.51 6.82 -9.21
N SER A 214 -5.42 7.43 -8.75
CA SER A 214 -4.05 6.87 -8.87
C SER A 214 -3.91 5.42 -8.40
N PRO A 215 -4.42 5.03 -7.20
CA PRO A 215 -4.31 3.65 -6.73
C PRO A 215 -4.95 2.63 -7.67
N LEU A 216 -6.14 2.93 -8.20
CA LEU A 216 -6.82 2.06 -9.16
C LEU A 216 -6.03 1.97 -10.46
N LEU A 217 -5.58 3.11 -11.01
CA LEU A 217 -4.82 3.11 -12.28
C LEU A 217 -3.51 2.33 -12.17
N PHE A 218 -2.84 2.39 -11.01
CA PHE A 218 -1.65 1.60 -10.76
C PHE A 218 -1.94 0.10 -10.70
N THR A 219 -3.03 -0.30 -10.03
CA THR A 219 -3.49 -1.71 -10.05
C THR A 219 -3.79 -2.18 -11.47
N LEU A 220 -4.45 -1.36 -12.29
CA LEU A 220 -4.75 -1.72 -13.68
C LEU A 220 -3.51 -1.74 -14.57
N LEU A 221 -2.52 -0.90 -14.30
CA LEU A 221 -1.23 -0.93 -15.02
C LEU A 221 -0.50 -2.25 -14.80
N THR A 222 -0.60 -2.83 -13.61
CA THR A 222 0.15 -4.02 -13.17
C THR A 222 -0.71 -5.29 -13.11
N HIS A 223 -1.93 -5.26 -13.66
CA HIS A 223 -2.88 -6.36 -13.53
C HIS A 223 -2.41 -7.67 -14.18
N ASP A 224 -1.62 -7.55 -15.24
CA ASP A 224 -1.03 -8.62 -16.04
C ASP A 224 0.34 -9.08 -15.52
N CYS A 225 0.88 -8.45 -14.48
CA CYS A 225 2.00 -8.98 -13.70
C CYS A 225 1.48 -10.18 -12.88
N ALA A 226 1.37 -11.33 -13.55
CA ALA A 226 0.95 -12.62 -13.01
C ALA A 226 2.02 -13.67 -13.35
N SER A 227 2.07 -14.75 -12.57
CA SER A 227 3.06 -15.80 -12.80
C SER A 227 2.84 -16.50 -14.12
N MET A 228 3.95 -16.80 -14.81
CA MET A 228 3.95 -17.61 -16.03
C MET A 228 3.76 -19.09 -15.70
N HIS A 229 4.27 -19.53 -14.55
CA HIS A 229 4.24 -20.92 -14.13
C HIS A 229 3.35 -21.13 -12.91
N SER A 230 2.60 -22.24 -12.87
CA SER A 230 1.77 -22.62 -11.72
C SER A 230 2.58 -22.95 -10.46
N SER A 231 3.88 -23.20 -10.62
CA SER A 231 4.84 -23.37 -9.52
C SER A 231 5.27 -22.06 -8.87
N ASN A 232 4.87 -20.93 -9.44
CA ASN A 232 5.19 -19.60 -8.95
C ASN A 232 3.91 -18.82 -8.69
N HIS A 233 4.00 -17.87 -7.77
CA HIS A 233 2.92 -16.97 -7.42
C HIS A 233 3.44 -15.55 -7.27
N ILE A 234 2.78 -14.58 -7.90
CA ILE A 234 3.11 -13.16 -7.78
C ILE A 234 2.07 -12.49 -6.89
N ILE A 235 2.45 -12.12 -5.68
CA ILE A 235 1.62 -11.41 -4.71
C ILE A 235 1.94 -9.93 -4.79
N LYS A 236 0.90 -9.09 -4.94
CA LYS A 236 1.04 -7.64 -5.04
C LYS A 236 0.30 -6.95 -3.90
N PHE A 237 0.96 -5.99 -3.29
CA PHE A 237 0.35 -5.05 -2.34
C PHE A 237 0.83 -3.65 -2.69
N ALA A 238 0.09 -2.98 -3.59
CA ALA A 238 0.51 -1.71 -4.15
C ALA A 238 1.87 -1.88 -4.85
N ASP A 239 2.86 -1.06 -4.51
CA ASP A 239 4.22 -1.08 -5.04
C ASP A 239 5.09 -2.25 -4.53
N ASP A 240 4.67 -2.92 -3.45
CA ASP A 240 5.32 -4.13 -2.95
C ASP A 240 4.86 -5.34 -3.77
N THR A 241 5.79 -5.93 -4.55
CA THR A 241 5.54 -7.18 -5.30
C THR A 241 6.43 -8.29 -4.76
N THR A 242 5.88 -9.47 -4.58
CA THR A 242 6.60 -10.65 -4.09
C THR A 242 6.34 -11.83 -4.99
N VAL A 243 7.41 -12.38 -5.57
CA VAL A 243 7.35 -13.67 -6.28
C VAL A 243 7.66 -14.76 -5.28
N VAL A 244 6.80 -15.78 -5.17
CA VAL A 244 7.02 -17.00 -4.40
C VAL A 244 7.18 -18.13 -5.40
N GLY A 245 8.38 -18.71 -5.50
CA GLY A 245 8.67 -19.80 -6.41
C GLY A 245 8.98 -21.10 -5.70
N LEU A 246 8.39 -22.18 -6.20
CA LEU A 246 8.74 -23.55 -5.83
C LEU A 246 10.00 -23.99 -6.60
N ILE A 247 11.04 -24.37 -5.87
CA ILE A 247 12.18 -25.07 -6.45
C ILE A 247 12.07 -26.55 -6.09
N SER A 248 12.12 -27.43 -7.08
CA SER A 248 12.06 -28.88 -6.89
C SER A 248 13.28 -29.53 -7.52
N LYS A 249 13.94 -30.43 -6.78
CA LYS A 249 15.11 -31.18 -7.26
C LYS A 249 16.20 -30.26 -7.85
N ASN A 250 16.41 -29.10 -7.23
CA ASN A 250 17.33 -28.04 -7.68
C ASN A 250 17.05 -27.44 -9.08
N ASN A 251 15.85 -27.67 -9.64
CA ASN A 251 15.45 -27.02 -10.89
C ASN A 251 14.79 -25.66 -10.62
N GLU A 252 15.46 -24.59 -11.02
CA GLU A 252 15.02 -23.20 -10.86
C GLU A 252 14.51 -22.54 -12.14
N SER A 253 14.40 -23.27 -13.25
CA SER A 253 14.08 -22.68 -14.57
C SER A 253 12.80 -21.83 -14.52
N ALA A 254 11.72 -22.40 -13.99
CA ALA A 254 10.43 -21.73 -13.87
C ALA A 254 10.54 -20.45 -13.03
N TYR A 255 11.29 -20.45 -11.93
CA TYR A 255 11.48 -19.27 -11.09
C TYR A 255 12.33 -18.18 -11.77
N ARG A 256 13.36 -18.60 -12.51
CA ARG A 256 14.26 -17.67 -13.23
C ARG A 256 13.56 -16.98 -14.40
N GLU A 257 12.66 -17.68 -15.09
CA GLU A 257 11.85 -17.10 -16.17
C GLU A 257 10.94 -15.97 -15.69
N GLU A 258 10.54 -15.94 -14.41
CA GLU A 258 9.78 -14.80 -13.85
C GLU A 258 10.65 -13.55 -13.61
N SER A 259 11.98 -13.67 -13.71
CA SER A 259 12.93 -12.65 -13.20
C SER A 259 14.12 -12.32 -14.13
N ASP A 260 14.13 -12.88 -15.33
CA ASP A 260 14.81 -12.42 -16.54
C ASP A 260 16.34 -12.17 -16.51
N ASP A 261 17.14 -12.79 -15.61
CA ASP A 261 18.60 -12.99 -15.83
C ASP A 261 19.34 -13.83 -14.76
N SER A 262 20.53 -14.35 -15.11
CA SER A 262 21.46 -15.05 -14.19
C SER A 262 22.90 -14.48 -14.24
N PRO A 263 23.55 -14.13 -13.10
CA PRO A 263 22.92 -13.92 -11.79
C PRO A 263 21.76 -12.93 -11.93
N LEU A 264 20.77 -12.98 -11.03
CA LEU A 264 19.66 -12.03 -11.07
C LEU A 264 20.23 -10.63 -11.03
N ASN A 265 20.30 -10.01 -12.20
CA ASN A 265 21.07 -8.82 -12.45
C ASN A 265 20.09 -7.75 -12.89
N ILE A 266 19.44 -7.15 -11.89
CA ILE A 266 18.50 -6.08 -12.15
C ILE A 266 19.33 -4.80 -12.25
N ASN A 267 19.49 -4.28 -13.48
CA ASN A 267 20.24 -3.05 -13.78
C ASN A 267 21.74 -3.08 -13.40
N GLY A 268 22.43 -4.21 -13.56
CA GLY A 268 23.88 -4.30 -13.32
C GLY A 268 24.28 -4.60 -11.87
N SER A 269 23.33 -4.78 -10.96
CA SER A 269 23.56 -5.19 -9.57
C SER A 269 23.04 -6.60 -9.29
N ASN A 270 23.88 -7.45 -8.69
CA ASN A 270 23.47 -8.77 -8.21
C ASN A 270 22.45 -8.64 -7.08
N VAL A 271 21.35 -9.37 -7.18
CA VAL A 271 20.34 -9.42 -6.13
C VAL A 271 20.86 -10.21 -4.92
N GLU A 272 20.93 -9.57 -3.76
CA GLU A 272 21.48 -10.14 -2.52
C GLU A 272 20.55 -11.21 -1.92
N ILE A 273 21.15 -12.32 -1.46
CA ILE A 273 20.44 -13.31 -0.64
C ILE A 273 20.45 -12.86 0.81
N ILE A 274 19.26 -12.68 1.40
CA ILE A 274 19.10 -12.22 2.77
C ILE A 274 18.50 -13.31 3.66
N LYS A 275 18.92 -13.39 4.92
CA LYS A 275 18.40 -14.36 5.91
C LYS A 275 17.08 -13.97 6.53
N SER A 276 16.76 -12.68 6.51
CA SER A 276 15.50 -12.16 7.02
C SER A 276 15.15 -10.86 6.32
N THR A 277 13.85 -10.62 6.13
CA THR A 277 13.34 -9.38 5.55
C THR A 277 12.10 -8.92 6.29
N LYS A 278 11.75 -7.64 6.15
CA LYS A 278 10.49 -7.11 6.64
C LYS A 278 9.51 -7.03 5.48
N PHE A 279 8.56 -7.96 5.45
CA PHE A 279 7.51 -8.03 4.43
C PHE A 279 6.19 -7.56 5.05
N LEU A 280 5.58 -6.52 4.48
CA LEU A 280 4.26 -6.03 4.88
C LEU A 280 4.10 -5.75 6.39
N GLY A 281 5.18 -5.30 7.03
CA GLY A 281 5.21 -4.97 8.46
C GLY A 281 5.68 -6.09 9.39
N VAL A 282 5.78 -7.33 8.89
CA VAL A 282 6.19 -8.52 9.63
C VAL A 282 7.61 -8.93 9.23
N HIS A 283 8.42 -9.32 10.21
CA HIS A 283 9.75 -9.88 9.90
C HIS A 283 9.63 -11.36 9.58
N LEU A 284 10.09 -11.74 8.39
CA LEU A 284 10.13 -13.10 7.89
C LEU A 284 11.60 -13.57 7.83
N ALA A 285 11.90 -14.71 8.46
CA ALA A 285 13.23 -15.31 8.51
C ALA A 285 13.31 -16.58 7.64
N GLU A 286 14.50 -16.93 7.14
CA GLU A 286 14.73 -18.04 6.19
C GLU A 286 14.36 -19.42 6.78
N ASP A 287 14.46 -19.52 8.10
CA ASP A 287 14.19 -20.69 8.92
C ASP A 287 12.78 -20.66 9.54
N LEU A 288 11.94 -19.71 9.12
CA LEU A 288 10.60 -19.47 9.68
C LEU A 288 10.60 -19.21 11.20
N THR A 289 11.71 -18.76 11.77
CA THR A 289 11.73 -18.28 13.15
C THR A 289 11.11 -16.89 13.26
N TRP A 290 10.41 -16.65 14.37
CA TRP A 290 9.66 -15.42 14.57
C TRP A 290 10.30 -14.49 15.61
N SER A 291 11.50 -14.82 16.11
CA SER A 291 12.14 -14.07 17.20
C SER A 291 12.52 -12.64 16.82
N LEU A 292 12.89 -12.39 15.56
CA LEU A 292 13.11 -11.03 15.08
C LEU A 292 11.80 -10.23 15.03
N ASN A 293 10.72 -10.86 14.59
CA ASN A 293 9.39 -10.26 14.52
C ASN A 293 8.87 -9.92 15.92
N THR A 294 8.91 -10.88 16.85
CA THR A 294 8.45 -10.72 18.23
C THR A 294 9.25 -9.63 18.93
N SER A 295 10.59 -9.61 18.79
CA SER A 295 11.44 -8.55 19.34
C SER A 295 11.07 -7.17 18.80
N SER A 296 10.84 -7.05 17.50
CA SER A 296 10.44 -5.79 16.83
C SER A 296 9.07 -5.29 17.33
N ILE A 297 8.09 -6.20 17.42
CA ILE A 297 6.74 -5.92 17.95
C ILE A 297 6.82 -5.50 19.42
N THR A 298 7.56 -6.24 20.24
CA THR A 298 7.77 -5.95 21.66
C THR A 298 8.36 -4.57 21.87
N LYS A 299 9.42 -4.20 21.13
CA LYS A 299 10.04 -2.87 21.25
C LYS A 299 9.06 -1.74 20.94
N LYS A 300 8.28 -1.86 19.87
CA LYS A 300 7.26 -0.85 19.52
C LYS A 300 6.15 -0.78 20.57
N ALA A 301 5.65 -1.93 21.02
CA ALA A 301 4.62 -1.98 22.05
C ALA A 301 5.11 -1.38 23.38
N GLN A 302 6.37 -1.57 23.76
CA GLN A 302 6.99 -0.95 24.94
C GLN A 302 7.07 0.57 24.82
N GLN A 303 7.41 1.10 23.63
CA GLN A 303 7.40 2.54 23.38
C GLN A 303 5.98 3.12 23.56
N CYS A 304 4.95 2.46 23.02
CA CYS A 304 3.57 2.86 23.22
C CYS A 304 3.13 2.72 24.70
N LEU A 305 3.60 1.69 25.41
CA LEU A 305 3.32 1.49 26.82
C LEU A 305 3.85 2.65 27.68
N TYR A 306 5.02 3.21 27.37
CA TYR A 306 5.53 4.40 28.03
C TYR A 306 4.56 5.58 27.90
N PHE A 307 4.03 5.83 26.69
CA PHE A 307 3.03 6.88 26.49
C PHE A 307 1.74 6.59 27.24
N LEU A 308 1.26 5.35 27.25
CA LEU A 308 0.07 4.97 28.03
C LEU A 308 0.29 5.23 29.53
N GLN A 309 1.48 4.96 30.07
CA GLN A 309 1.82 5.29 31.45
C GLN A 309 1.83 6.80 31.69
N SER A 310 2.38 7.59 30.77
CA SER A 310 2.38 9.06 30.86
C SER A 310 0.96 9.64 30.82
N LEU A 311 0.10 9.13 29.94
CA LEU A 311 -1.32 9.51 29.87
C LEU A 311 -2.06 9.16 31.16
N ARG A 312 -1.76 8.01 31.76
CA ARG A 312 -2.31 7.62 33.06
C ARG A 312 -1.84 8.56 34.18
N LYS A 313 -0.55 8.89 34.23
CA LYS A 313 0.02 9.84 35.22
C LYS A 313 -0.58 11.25 35.08
N ALA A 314 -1.02 11.61 33.88
CA ALA A 314 -1.78 12.82 33.62
C ALA A 314 -3.28 12.71 33.99
N HIS A 315 -3.70 11.62 34.65
CA HIS A 315 -5.06 11.38 35.13
C HIS A 315 -6.13 11.45 34.03
N LEU A 316 -5.80 11.00 32.81
CA LEU A 316 -6.79 10.96 31.72
C LEU A 316 -7.87 9.89 31.98
N PRO A 317 -9.11 10.13 31.51
CA PRO A 317 -10.22 9.19 31.68
C PRO A 317 -9.93 7.76 31.19
N PRO A 318 -10.48 6.73 31.85
CA PRO A 318 -10.27 5.32 31.48
C PRO A 318 -10.63 4.99 30.02
N LEU A 319 -11.64 5.68 29.47
CA LEU A 319 -12.06 5.53 28.07
C LEU A 319 -10.95 5.96 27.09
N ILE A 320 -10.23 7.05 27.39
CA ILE A 320 -9.12 7.54 26.57
C ILE A 320 -7.96 6.55 26.64
N LEU A 321 -7.63 6.07 27.85
CA LEU A 321 -6.56 5.08 28.05
C LEU A 321 -6.85 3.77 27.31
N THR A 322 -8.09 3.29 27.36
CA THR A 322 -8.52 2.08 26.64
C THR A 322 -8.48 2.29 25.13
N THR A 323 -8.92 3.44 24.65
CA THR A 323 -8.88 3.78 23.22
C THR A 323 -7.44 3.87 22.72
N PHE A 324 -6.55 4.51 23.49
CA PHE A 324 -5.12 4.57 23.21
C PHE A 324 -4.50 3.18 23.17
N TYR A 325 -4.79 2.33 24.17
CA TYR A 325 -4.32 0.94 24.19
C TYR A 325 -4.73 0.17 22.94
N ARG A 326 -6.03 0.17 22.61
CA ARG A 326 -6.57 -0.53 21.44
C ARG A 326 -5.94 -0.06 20.14
N GLY A 327 -5.84 1.27 19.97
CA GLY A 327 -5.33 1.88 18.74
C GLY A 327 -3.81 1.80 18.56
N THR A 328 -3.04 1.57 19.62
CA THR A 328 -1.57 1.59 19.54
C THR A 328 -0.94 0.26 19.92
N ILE A 329 -1.20 -0.26 21.12
CA ILE A 329 -0.53 -1.46 21.64
C ILE A 329 -1.21 -2.72 21.09
N GLU A 330 -2.53 -2.84 21.25
CA GLU A 330 -3.27 -4.02 20.79
C GLU A 330 -3.15 -4.20 19.28
N SER A 331 -3.32 -3.12 18.50
CA SER A 331 -3.15 -3.15 17.05
C SER A 331 -1.76 -3.61 16.59
N ILE A 332 -0.70 -3.31 17.35
CA ILE A 332 0.66 -3.79 17.03
C ILE A 332 0.80 -5.27 17.35
N LEU A 333 0.25 -5.71 18.50
CA LEU A 333 0.33 -7.10 18.94
C LEU A 333 -0.53 -8.04 18.09
N SER A 334 -1.66 -7.57 17.57
CA SER A 334 -2.62 -8.39 16.80
C SER A 334 -2.30 -8.47 15.31
N SER A 335 -1.42 -7.61 14.80
CA SER A 335 -1.07 -7.56 13.37
C SER A 335 -0.49 -8.89 12.88
N CYS A 336 -1.13 -9.51 11.88
CA CYS A 336 -0.74 -10.82 11.33
C CYS A 336 -0.58 -11.94 12.37
N ILE A 337 -1.18 -11.83 13.56
CA ILE A 337 -0.90 -12.72 14.70
C ILE A 337 -1.17 -14.20 14.40
N THR A 338 -2.14 -14.48 13.54
CA THR A 338 -2.52 -15.82 13.09
C THR A 338 -1.40 -16.52 12.32
N ALA A 339 -0.50 -15.76 11.69
CA ALA A 339 0.57 -16.31 10.87
C ALA A 339 1.81 -16.73 11.69
N TRP A 340 2.13 -15.98 12.75
CA TRP A 340 3.42 -16.13 13.44
C TRP A 340 3.30 -16.63 14.89
N PHE A 341 2.22 -16.35 15.61
CA PHE A 341 2.14 -16.64 17.05
C PHE A 341 2.20 -18.14 17.38
N GLY A 342 1.56 -18.97 16.54
CA GLY A 342 1.55 -20.42 16.70
C GLY A 342 2.95 -21.05 16.68
N ASN A 343 3.87 -20.43 15.93
CA ASN A 343 5.24 -20.91 15.74
C ASN A 343 6.27 -20.15 16.59
N CYS A 344 5.84 -19.26 17.48
CA CYS A 344 6.72 -18.61 18.44
C CYS A 344 7.32 -19.59 19.45
N THR A 345 8.59 -19.37 19.80
CA THR A 345 9.24 -20.12 20.88
C THR A 345 8.59 -19.81 22.23
N VAL A 346 8.87 -20.64 23.24
CA VAL A 346 8.42 -20.39 24.62
C VAL A 346 8.95 -19.04 25.14
N SER A 347 10.18 -18.68 24.78
CA SER A 347 10.79 -17.40 25.16
C SER A 347 10.04 -16.21 24.55
N ASP A 348 9.75 -16.29 23.24
CA ASP A 348 8.98 -15.26 22.53
C ASP A 348 7.61 -15.03 23.16
N ARG A 349 6.89 -16.11 23.47
CA ARG A 349 5.56 -16.04 24.09
C ARG A 349 5.61 -15.40 25.47
N LYS A 350 6.62 -15.72 26.29
CA LYS A 350 6.82 -15.09 27.61
C LYS A 350 7.02 -13.58 27.47
N THR A 351 7.86 -13.12 26.53
CA THR A 351 8.10 -11.69 26.30
C THR A 351 6.82 -10.95 25.89
N LEU A 352 5.99 -11.54 25.01
CA LEU A 352 4.71 -10.95 24.63
C LEU A 352 3.72 -10.90 25.79
N GLN A 353 3.62 -11.97 26.58
CA GLN A 353 2.75 -12.04 27.76
C GLN A 353 3.10 -10.98 28.82
N LEU A 354 4.39 -10.67 28.99
CA LEU A 354 4.82 -9.61 29.91
C LEU A 354 4.22 -8.25 29.53
N ILE A 355 4.25 -7.89 28.24
CA ILE A 355 3.64 -6.64 27.77
C ILE A 355 2.14 -6.64 28.06
N THR A 356 1.43 -7.68 27.66
CA THR A 356 -0.03 -7.78 27.87
C THR A 356 -0.39 -7.71 29.35
N SER A 357 0.41 -8.33 30.22
CA SER A 357 0.20 -8.31 31.67
C SER A 357 0.44 -6.91 32.26
N SER A 358 1.52 -6.23 31.85
CA SER A 358 1.78 -4.85 32.26
C SER A 358 0.65 -3.91 31.83
N THR A 359 0.16 -4.05 30.59
CA THR A 359 -0.93 -3.19 30.12
C THR A 359 -2.25 -3.47 30.83
N THR A 360 -2.56 -4.75 31.08
CA THR A 360 -3.78 -5.15 31.80
C THR A 360 -3.77 -4.60 33.23
N SER A 361 -2.63 -4.68 33.92
CA SER A 361 -2.47 -4.08 35.26
C SER A 361 -2.72 -2.56 35.25
N LEU A 362 -2.17 -1.85 34.26
CA LEU A 362 -2.34 -0.40 34.14
C LEU A 362 -3.81 -0.01 33.91
N LEU A 363 -4.55 -0.77 33.12
CA LEU A 363 -5.96 -0.51 32.80
C LEU A 363 -6.92 -1.06 33.87
N ALA A 364 -6.55 -2.08 34.65
CA ALA A 364 -7.42 -2.62 35.70
C ALA A 364 -7.55 -1.66 36.89
N SER A 365 -6.47 -0.95 37.22
CA SER A 365 -6.41 0.01 38.33
C SER A 365 -7.16 1.33 38.09
N THR A 366 -7.88 1.49 36.97
CA THR A 366 -8.69 2.67 36.66
C THR A 366 -10.20 2.45 36.89
N LYS A 367 -10.59 1.30 37.46
CA LYS A 367 -11.96 1.03 37.90
C LYS A 367 -12.25 1.73 39.23
N GLU A 368 -12.67 2.99 39.18
CA GLU A 368 -13.44 3.60 40.26
C GLU A 368 -14.94 3.34 40.03
N SER A 369 -15.56 2.75 41.05
CA SER A 369 -16.99 2.61 41.37
C SER A 369 -18.03 3.20 40.42
N TYR A 370 -18.60 2.37 39.53
CA TYR A 370 -20.03 2.37 39.18
C TYR A 370 -20.48 0.92 38.84
N THR A 371 -21.50 0.44 39.56
CA THR A 371 -22.35 -0.75 39.32
C THR A 371 -23.01 -0.67 37.94
N THR A 372 -23.20 -1.69 37.08
CA THR A 372 -23.52 -3.13 37.18
C THR A 372 -23.01 -3.86 35.90
N PRO A 373 -23.12 -5.21 35.79
CA PRO A 373 -22.15 -6.05 35.09
C PRO A 373 -22.57 -6.45 33.67
N GLU A 374 -21.78 -6.06 32.68
CA GLU A 374 -21.52 -6.80 31.44
C GLU A 374 -20.58 -5.94 30.58
N THR A 375 -19.65 -6.55 29.86
CA THR A 375 -18.75 -5.91 28.88
C THR A 375 -17.66 -4.98 29.42
N LEU A 376 -16.61 -5.53 30.06
CA LEU A 376 -15.23 -5.00 30.00
C LEU A 376 -14.26 -6.00 30.65
N THR A 377 -14.28 -7.23 30.14
CA THR A 377 -13.05 -8.01 30.12
C THR A 377 -12.21 -7.46 28.96
N PRO A 378 -10.98 -6.94 29.20
CA PRO A 378 -10.03 -6.79 28.08
C PRO A 378 -9.99 -8.15 27.39
N PRO A 379 -10.01 -8.24 26.04
CA PRO A 379 -9.97 -9.52 25.37
C PRO A 379 -8.79 -10.29 25.96
N ARG A 380 -9.12 -11.30 26.78
CA ARG A 380 -8.15 -12.31 27.14
C ARG A 380 -7.76 -12.86 25.78
N LEU A 381 -6.49 -12.70 25.42
CA LEU A 381 -5.91 -13.28 24.23
C LEU A 381 -5.90 -14.81 24.43
N PHE A 382 -7.09 -15.41 24.48
CA PHE A 382 -7.33 -16.84 24.51
C PHE A 382 -7.13 -17.32 23.08
N ILE A 383 -5.86 -17.53 22.72
CA ILE A 383 -5.54 -18.36 21.57
C ILE A 383 -5.55 -19.80 22.09
N GLN A 384 -6.74 -20.39 22.17
CA GLN A 384 -6.89 -21.82 22.40
C GLN A 384 -6.67 -22.52 21.06
N TYR A 385 -5.41 -22.89 20.78
CA TYR A 385 -5.05 -23.66 19.60
C TYR A 385 -4.92 -25.13 19.99
N HIS A 386 -5.77 -25.99 19.42
CA HIS A 386 -5.54 -27.43 19.38
C HIS A 386 -4.39 -27.66 18.40
N SER A 387 -3.22 -28.04 18.91
CA SER A 387 -2.03 -28.38 18.11
C SER A 387 -2.28 -29.66 17.30
N PRO A 388 -2.24 -29.65 15.96
CA PRO A 388 -1.72 -30.77 15.20
C PRO A 388 -0.20 -30.66 15.22
N GLN A 389 0.47 -31.76 15.56
CA GLN A 389 1.92 -31.83 15.63
C GLN A 389 2.56 -31.61 14.25
N TRP A 390 2.87 -30.36 13.87
CA TRP A 390 3.73 -30.06 12.74
C TRP A 390 5.19 -30.14 13.19
N ARG A 391 5.72 -31.37 13.30
CA ARG A 391 7.18 -31.58 13.39
C ARG A 391 7.67 -32.06 12.03
N HIS A 392 8.74 -31.39 11.58
CA HIS A 392 9.62 -31.68 10.44
C HIS A 392 9.29 -30.98 9.12
N ALA A 393 9.91 -29.82 8.91
CA ALA A 393 10.35 -29.37 7.60
C ALA A 393 11.79 -28.84 7.74
N GLY A 394 12.78 -29.70 7.51
CA GLY A 394 14.18 -29.31 7.37
C GLY A 394 14.46 -28.75 5.97
N LYS A 395 13.74 -27.71 5.56
CA LYS A 395 13.86 -27.08 4.23
C LYS A 395 13.93 -25.57 4.37
N CYS A 396 14.95 -24.97 3.78
CA CYS A 396 15.27 -23.55 3.93
C CYS A 396 14.46 -22.69 2.94
N MET A 397 14.05 -21.48 3.34
CA MET A 397 13.62 -20.44 2.40
C MET A 397 14.81 -19.60 1.98
N HIS A 398 14.85 -19.16 0.72
CA HIS A 398 15.85 -18.20 0.26
C HIS A 398 15.17 -16.92 -0.22
N TYR A 399 15.65 -15.78 0.24
CA TYR A 399 15.08 -14.47 -0.11
C TYR A 399 16.04 -13.66 -0.96
N HIS A 400 15.48 -12.87 -1.87
CA HIS A 400 16.19 -11.95 -2.74
C HIS A 400 15.60 -10.54 -2.60
N GLY A 401 16.42 -9.53 -2.30
CA GLY A 401 15.96 -8.15 -2.10
C GLY A 401 16.68 -7.13 -3.00
N SER A 402 15.94 -6.14 -3.52
CA SER A 402 16.48 -5.04 -4.34
C SER A 402 16.25 -3.67 -3.68
N LEU A 403 17.30 -2.85 -3.55
CA LEU A 403 17.22 -1.41 -3.20
C LEU A 403 17.27 -0.57 -4.48
N GLY A 404 16.26 0.27 -4.72
CA GLY A 404 16.15 1.06 -5.95
C GLY A 404 16.96 2.36 -5.96
N LEU A 405 17.29 2.85 -7.17
CA LEU A 405 17.39 4.28 -7.55
C LEU A 405 17.45 4.44 -9.10
N SER A 406 17.05 5.64 -9.53
CA SER A 406 16.57 6.08 -10.86
C SER A 406 17.70 6.59 -11.80
N PRO A 407 17.45 7.20 -12.99
CA PRO A 407 17.77 6.61 -14.29
C PRO A 407 18.75 7.43 -15.16
N TYR A 408 19.24 6.80 -16.23
CA TYR A 408 19.72 7.36 -17.51
C TYR A 408 20.54 8.67 -17.54
N ARG A 409 21.76 8.57 -18.09
CA ARG A 409 22.33 9.62 -18.95
C ARG A 409 22.95 9.05 -20.22
N ALA A 410 22.68 9.79 -21.30
CA ALA A 410 22.93 9.52 -22.69
C ALA A 410 24.42 9.60 -23.13
N GLY A 411 24.79 8.78 -24.11
CA GLY A 411 25.08 9.30 -25.46
C GLY A 411 26.49 9.13 -26.06
N VAL A 412 26.60 8.20 -27.03
CA VAL A 412 27.21 8.31 -28.41
C VAL A 412 28.74 8.57 -28.54
N PRO A 413 29.49 8.19 -29.63
CA PRO A 413 29.34 7.19 -30.71
C PRO A 413 30.53 6.19 -30.87
N ARG A 414 30.30 5.23 -31.80
CA ARG A 414 31.24 4.34 -32.52
C ARG A 414 32.58 4.96 -32.95
N ARG A 415 33.62 4.11 -33.02
CA ARG A 415 34.52 3.84 -34.18
C ARG A 415 35.41 2.63 -33.85
N ASP A 416 35.27 1.54 -34.61
CA ASP A 416 36.18 1.09 -35.70
C ASP A 416 37.56 0.70 -35.15
N THR A 417 37.94 -0.57 -35.11
CA THR A 417 38.58 -1.35 -36.20
C THR A 417 39.05 -2.66 -35.54
N SER A 418 39.25 -3.84 -36.13
CA SER A 418 39.14 -4.38 -37.50
C SER A 418 39.70 -5.82 -37.45
N LEU A 419 39.19 -6.71 -38.33
CA LEU A 419 39.86 -7.89 -38.92
C LEU A 419 40.16 -9.07 -37.96
N VAL A 420 39.86 -10.34 -38.23
CA VAL A 420 40.19 -11.27 -39.35
C VAL A 420 39.30 -12.51 -39.08
N ASN A 421 38.58 -13.21 -39.96
CA ASN A 421 38.50 -13.43 -41.40
C ASN A 421 37.02 -13.64 -41.78
#